data_AF-A0A7G2E0S9-F1
#
_entry.id   AF-A0A7G2E0S9-F1
#
_cell.length_a   1.000
_cell.length_b   1.000
_cell.length_c   1.000
_cell.angle_alpha   90.00
_cell.angle_beta   90.00
_cell.angle_gamma   90.00
#
_symmetry.space_group_name_H-M   'P 1'
#
loop_
_entity.id
_entity.type
_entity.pdbx_description
1 polymer ?
#
loop_
_entity_poly.entity_id
_entity_poly.type
_entity_poly.pdbx_seq_one_letter_code
_entity_poly.pdbx_strand_id
1 'polypeptide(L)'
;MYKGQNKKNKKKWFEDQSVGEVSHRNGRGKHTTRNVTLLPLCGGGYLADTPGFNKHKLLKVTKQKLPLCFPEIRKMVEGGKCKLKNCSHLGVQGCAVTGDWERYDYFLQLLEEIKIDEECQLKKYGTKREGGVSCHMGEKGVEQAKPRIDPKKYRRGSRKTMKQTMMKELED
;
A
#
# COMPACT_ATOMS: atom_id res chain seq x y z
N MET A 1 -5.67 -22.33 45.34
CA MET A 1 -4.28 -22.06 45.79
C MET A 1 -3.32 -22.34 44.64
N TYR A 2 -2.99 -21.35 43.81
CA TYR A 2 -1.92 -21.52 42.82
C TYR A 2 -0.60 -21.07 43.45
N LYS A 3 0.22 -22.08 43.77
CA LYS A 3 1.57 -21.94 44.32
C LYS A 3 2.50 -21.31 43.28
N GLY A 4 3.40 -20.47 43.76
CA GLY A 4 4.24 -19.60 42.96
C GLY A 4 5.46 -20.24 42.29
N GLN A 5 6.40 -19.35 41.95
CA GLN A 5 7.58 -19.46 41.07
C GLN A 5 7.24 -18.86 39.69
N ASN A 6 7.73 -17.69 39.29
CA ASN A 6 9.15 -17.40 39.09
C ASN A 6 9.41 -15.88 39.08
N LYS A 7 9.75 -15.28 40.24
CA LYS A 7 10.04 -13.83 40.38
C LYS A 7 11.44 -13.42 39.87
N LYS A 8 12.19 -14.29 39.19
CA LYS A 8 13.61 -14.09 38.85
C LYS A 8 13.92 -13.62 37.41
N ASN A 9 12.93 -13.37 36.56
CA ASN A 9 13.16 -12.96 35.16
C ASN A 9 12.68 -11.53 34.82
N LYS A 10 12.33 -10.72 35.83
CA LYS A 10 11.70 -9.39 35.61
C LYS A 10 12.64 -8.32 35.05
N LYS A 11 13.95 -8.39 35.29
CA LYS A 11 14.90 -7.31 34.94
C LYS A 11 15.61 -7.49 33.60
N LYS A 12 15.73 -8.73 33.10
CA LYS A 12 16.64 -9.05 31.99
C LYS A 12 16.23 -8.50 30.61
N TRP A 13 14.95 -8.23 30.38
CA TRP A 13 14.43 -7.94 29.04
C TRP A 13 14.41 -6.44 28.67
N PHE A 14 14.29 -5.55 29.67
CA PHE A 14 14.37 -4.10 29.43
C PHE A 14 15.79 -3.64 29.11
N GLU A 15 16.81 -4.37 29.59
CA GLU A 15 18.23 -4.07 29.34
C GLU A 15 18.69 -4.48 27.92
N ASP A 16 18.00 -5.40 27.24
CA ASP A 16 18.34 -5.85 25.87
C ASP A 16 17.80 -4.92 24.76
N GLN A 17 16.94 -3.95 25.09
CA GLN A 17 16.51 -2.93 24.12
C GLN A 17 17.56 -1.82 24.01
N SER A 18 18.58 -2.07 23.18
CA SER A 18 19.57 -1.05 22.82
C SER A 18 18.92 0.09 22.01
N VAL A 19 18.76 1.25 22.65
CA VAL A 19 18.37 2.49 21.97
C VAL A 19 19.64 3.12 21.40
N GLY A 20 19.70 3.30 20.08
CA GLY A 20 20.87 3.95 19.46
C GLY A 20 20.98 5.43 19.81
N GLU A 21 22.21 5.97 19.86
CA GLU A 21 22.46 7.39 20.06
C GLU A 21 21.74 8.27 19.02
N VAL A 22 21.23 9.42 19.47
CA VAL A 22 20.53 10.40 18.62
C VAL A 22 21.52 11.02 17.65
N SER A 23 21.19 11.08 16.35
CA SER A 23 22.13 11.63 15.37
C SER A 23 22.28 13.14 15.54
N HIS A 24 23.53 13.58 15.71
CA HIS A 24 23.88 15.00 15.92
C HIS A 24 23.50 15.90 14.74
N ARG A 25 23.33 15.32 13.53
CA ARG A 25 23.05 16.06 12.28
C ARG A 25 21.57 16.37 12.05
N ASN A 26 20.67 15.55 12.58
CA ASN A 26 19.24 15.63 12.24
C ASN A 26 18.33 15.76 13.48
N GLY A 27 18.87 15.67 14.71
CA GLY A 27 18.10 15.83 15.95
C GLY A 27 16.97 14.82 16.15
N ARG A 28 16.97 13.72 15.37
CA ARG A 28 15.94 12.67 15.43
C ARG A 28 16.53 11.41 16.05
N GLY A 29 15.85 10.88 17.07
CA GLY A 29 16.18 9.59 17.66
C GLY A 29 16.11 8.48 16.62
N LYS A 30 17.14 7.63 16.56
CA LYS A 30 17.18 6.50 15.65
C LYS A 30 16.51 5.32 16.34
N HIS A 31 15.24 5.05 16.04
CA HIS A 31 14.61 3.79 16.43
C HIS A 31 15.39 2.64 15.78
N THR A 32 16.18 1.93 16.58
CA THR A 32 17.08 0.85 16.16
C THR A 32 16.40 -0.51 16.08
N THR A 33 15.17 -0.64 16.59
CA THR A 33 14.37 -1.87 16.52
C THR A 33 14.15 -2.26 15.07
N ARG A 34 14.91 -3.25 14.58
CA ARG A 34 14.80 -3.81 13.21
C ARG A 34 13.83 -4.98 13.11
N ASN A 35 13.70 -5.73 14.21
CA ASN A 35 12.96 -6.98 14.25
C ASN A 35 11.74 -6.82 15.14
N VAL A 36 10.63 -7.48 14.77
CA VAL A 36 9.45 -7.57 15.62
C VAL A 36 9.72 -8.56 16.75
N THR A 37 9.58 -8.13 18.01
CA THR A 37 9.80 -8.97 19.18
C THR A 37 8.54 -9.02 20.04
N LEU A 38 8.18 -10.21 20.53
CA LEU A 38 7.05 -10.39 21.45
C LEU A 38 7.54 -10.54 22.88
N LEU A 39 7.25 -9.56 23.73
CA LEU A 39 7.67 -9.51 25.13
C LEU A 39 6.56 -10.05 26.03
N PRO A 40 6.76 -11.15 26.77
CA PRO A 40 5.73 -11.72 27.63
C PRO A 40 5.42 -10.83 28.84
N LEU A 41 4.14 -10.66 29.16
CA LEU A 41 3.69 -9.84 30.29
C LEU A 41 3.39 -10.69 31.53
N CYS A 42 3.62 -10.11 32.72
CA CYS A 42 3.48 -10.82 34.01
C CYS A 42 2.04 -11.27 34.32
N GLY A 43 1.03 -10.73 33.63
CA GLY A 43 -0.38 -11.12 33.74
C GLY A 43 -0.86 -12.02 32.60
N GLY A 44 0.04 -12.54 31.77
CA GLY A 44 -0.31 -13.19 30.50
C GLY A 44 -0.37 -12.20 29.34
N GLY A 45 -0.31 -12.72 28.11
CA GLY A 45 -0.23 -11.91 26.89
C GLY A 45 1.19 -11.48 26.52
N TYR A 46 1.31 -10.78 25.39
CA TYR A 46 2.58 -10.34 24.81
C TYR A 46 2.49 -8.89 24.33
N LEU A 47 3.56 -8.12 24.50
CA LEU A 47 3.77 -6.81 23.89
C LEU A 47 4.61 -6.99 22.62
N ALA A 48 4.06 -6.60 21.47
CA ALA A 48 4.81 -6.58 20.22
C ALA A 48 5.60 -5.27 20.09
N ASP A 49 6.93 -5.34 20.20
CA ASP A 49 7.82 -4.26 19.83
C ASP A 49 8.10 -4.34 18.33
N THR A 50 7.67 -3.35 17.56
CA THR A 50 7.84 -3.32 16.10
C THR A 50 8.71 -2.13 15.70
N PRO A 51 9.50 -2.23 14.62
CA PRO A 51 10.11 -1.07 14.00
C PRO A 51 9.06 0.03 13.76
N GLY A 52 9.47 1.28 13.99
CA GLY A 52 8.66 2.43 13.61
C GLY A 52 8.39 2.45 12.10
N PHE A 53 7.20 2.92 11.73
CA PHE A 53 6.78 3.00 10.34
C PHE A 53 7.42 4.21 9.63
N ASN A 54 8.42 3.99 8.77
CA ASN A 54 8.93 5.05 7.87
C ASN A 54 8.00 5.17 6.64
N LYS A 55 7.12 6.18 6.64
CA LYS A 55 6.19 6.56 5.54
C LYS A 55 5.56 5.38 4.80
N HIS A 56 4.44 4.89 5.31
CA HIS A 56 3.70 3.82 4.67
C HIS A 56 2.80 4.41 3.59
N LYS A 57 2.93 3.92 2.36
CA LYS A 57 1.94 4.17 1.31
C LYS A 57 0.64 3.49 1.69
N LEU A 58 -0.49 4.16 1.48
CA LEU A 58 -1.83 3.66 1.76
C LEU A 58 -2.32 2.64 0.70
N LEU A 59 -1.49 1.65 0.35
CA LEU A 59 -1.72 0.75 -0.80
C LEU A 59 -3.04 -0.05 -0.76
N LYS A 60 -3.63 -0.23 0.42
CA LYS A 60 -4.86 -1.03 0.61
C LYS A 60 -6.09 -0.20 0.96
N VAL A 61 -5.94 1.10 1.20
CA VAL A 61 -7.05 1.97 1.59
C VAL A 61 -7.58 2.66 0.34
N THR A 62 -8.86 2.42 0.03
CA THR A 62 -9.54 3.08 -1.09
C THR A 62 -10.20 4.37 -0.62
N LYS A 63 -10.55 5.26 -1.57
CA LYS A 63 -11.30 6.50 -1.30
C LYS A 63 -12.58 6.27 -0.48
N GLN A 64 -13.25 5.15 -0.69
CA GLN A 64 -14.48 4.79 0.03
C GLN A 64 -14.22 4.24 1.44
N LYS A 65 -13.06 3.62 1.68
CA LYS A 65 -12.71 3.05 2.99
C LYS A 65 -12.02 4.04 3.90
N LEU A 66 -11.31 5.03 3.35
CA LEU A 66 -10.61 6.06 4.13
C LEU A 66 -11.51 6.74 5.18
N PRO A 67 -12.75 7.18 4.87
CA PRO A 67 -13.63 7.80 5.85
C PRO A 67 -13.93 6.91 7.06
N LEU A 68 -14.03 5.59 6.85
CA LEU A 68 -14.29 4.63 7.92
C LEU A 68 -13.09 4.45 8.86
N CYS A 69 -11.88 4.79 8.42
CA CYS A 69 -10.68 4.77 9.26
C CYS A 69 -10.64 5.94 10.27
N PHE A 70 -11.49 6.96 10.09
CA PHE A 70 -11.61 8.07 11.03
C PHE A 70 -12.83 7.88 11.94
N PRO A 71 -12.63 7.75 13.27
CA PRO A 71 -13.73 7.55 14.21
C PRO A 71 -14.71 8.74 14.23
N GLU A 72 -14.26 9.95 13.99
CA GLU A 72 -15.10 11.15 13.89
C GLU A 72 -16.09 11.05 12.74
N ILE A 73 -15.58 10.73 11.54
CA ILE A 73 -16.42 10.58 10.35
C ILE A 73 -17.40 9.42 10.54
N ARG A 74 -16.93 8.30 11.11
CA ARG A 74 -17.80 7.15 11.39
C ARG A 74 -18.99 7.53 12.27
N LYS A 75 -18.75 8.25 13.37
CA LYS A 75 -19.82 8.72 14.27
C LYS A 75 -20.84 9.62 13.54
N MET A 76 -20.37 10.54 12.69
CA MET A 76 -21.26 11.43 11.93
C MET A 76 -22.10 10.66 10.90
N VAL A 77 -21.51 9.66 10.24
CA VAL A 77 -22.21 8.82 9.24
C VAL A 77 -23.20 7.86 9.89
N GLU A 78 -22.92 7.38 11.10
CA GLU A 78 -23.88 6.59 11.90
C GLU A 78 -25.07 7.45 12.36
N GLY A 79 -24.81 8.70 12.77
CA GLY A 79 -25.84 9.64 13.21
C GLY A 79 -26.62 10.34 12.09
N GLY A 80 -26.12 10.33 10.86
CA GLY A 80 -26.74 11.02 9.73
C GLY A 80 -26.39 10.37 8.39
N LYS A 81 -27.40 10.22 7.52
CA LYS A 81 -27.19 9.64 6.18
C LYS A 81 -26.83 10.73 5.19
N CYS A 82 -25.72 10.54 4.46
CA CYS A 82 -25.43 11.36 3.30
C CYS A 82 -26.52 11.16 2.24
N LYS A 83 -26.92 12.25 1.57
CA LYS A 83 -27.87 12.22 0.45
C LYS A 83 -27.34 11.40 -0.73
N LEU A 84 -26.01 11.43 -0.95
CA LEU A 84 -25.32 10.70 -1.99
C LEU A 84 -24.82 9.34 -1.48
N LYS A 85 -25.07 8.26 -2.24
CA LYS A 85 -24.58 6.91 -1.92
C LYS A 85 -23.04 6.81 -1.95
N ASN A 86 -22.40 7.55 -2.86
CA ASN A 86 -20.94 7.61 -3.01
C ASN A 86 -20.40 8.96 -2.51
N CYS A 87 -20.79 9.39 -1.32
CA CYS A 87 -20.31 10.65 -0.77
C CYS A 87 -18.80 10.57 -0.46
N SER A 88 -18.02 11.55 -0.94
CA SER A 88 -16.59 11.66 -0.62
C SER A 88 -16.31 12.33 0.73
N HIS A 89 -17.36 12.68 1.48
CA HIS A 89 -17.28 13.34 2.79
C HIS A 89 -16.49 14.66 2.80
N LEU A 90 -16.58 15.42 1.69
CA LEU A 90 -15.93 16.72 1.48
C LEU A 90 -16.78 17.93 1.95
N GLY A 91 -17.87 17.70 2.68
CA GLY A 91 -18.77 18.78 3.10
C GLY A 91 -19.65 19.37 1.98
N VAL A 92 -19.83 18.65 0.86
CA VAL A 92 -20.80 19.05 -0.19
C VAL A 92 -22.24 19.00 0.33
N GLN A 93 -23.16 19.72 -0.31
CA GLN A 93 -24.57 19.76 0.13
C GLN A 93 -25.18 18.36 0.32
N GLY A 94 -25.77 18.11 1.48
CA GLY A 94 -26.33 16.81 1.86
C GLY A 94 -25.29 15.78 2.35
N CYS A 95 -24.06 16.20 2.63
CA CYS A 95 -23.07 15.40 3.35
C CYS A 95 -23.34 15.46 4.86
N ALA A 96 -23.34 14.31 5.53
CA ALA A 96 -23.50 14.23 6.98
C ALA A 96 -22.22 14.62 7.76
N VAL A 97 -21.08 14.66 7.08
CA VAL A 97 -19.79 14.98 7.69
C VAL A 97 -19.53 16.48 7.62
N THR A 98 -19.23 17.07 8.76
CA THR A 98 -18.76 18.45 8.90
C THR A 98 -17.23 18.49 8.93
N GLY A 99 -16.64 19.60 8.47
CA GLY A 99 -15.19 19.79 8.43
C GLY A 99 -14.59 20.43 9.69
N ASP A 100 -15.41 20.61 10.74
CA ASP A 100 -15.03 21.37 11.94
C ASP A 100 -14.38 20.48 13.01
N TRP A 101 -13.22 19.89 12.69
CA TRP A 101 -12.44 19.06 13.61
C TRP A 101 -10.96 19.04 13.26
N GLU A 102 -10.11 18.90 14.28
CA GLU A 102 -8.65 19.05 14.21
C GLU A 102 -7.98 18.20 13.11
N ARG A 103 -8.49 16.98 12.89
CA ARG A 103 -7.88 16.02 11.97
C ARG A 103 -8.47 16.06 10.55
N TYR A 104 -9.38 16.98 10.24
CA TYR A 104 -10.02 17.07 8.92
C TYR A 104 -9.01 17.38 7.82
N ASP A 105 -8.04 18.25 8.09
CA ASP A 105 -6.98 18.59 7.14
C ASP A 105 -6.13 17.37 6.77
N TYR A 106 -5.82 16.51 7.74
CA TYR A 106 -5.12 15.25 7.48
C TYR A 106 -5.97 14.30 6.63
N PHE A 107 -7.28 14.23 6.87
CA PHE A 107 -8.18 13.45 6.03
C PHE A 107 -8.15 13.92 4.57
N LEU A 108 -8.18 15.24 4.33
CA LEU A 108 -8.09 15.81 2.98
C LEU A 108 -6.75 15.48 2.30
N GLN A 109 -5.64 15.62 3.03
CA GLN A 109 -4.30 15.28 2.52
C GLN A 109 -4.20 13.80 2.12
N LEU A 110 -4.67 12.88 2.98
CA LEU A 110 -4.66 11.45 2.68
C LEU A 110 -5.59 11.08 1.53
N LEU A 111 -6.75 11.73 1.44
CA LEU A 111 -7.69 11.52 0.34
C LEU A 111 -7.07 11.93 -1.00
N GLU A 112 -6.33 13.03 -1.03
CA GLU A 112 -5.62 13.50 -2.21
C GLU A 112 -4.45 12.57 -2.57
N GLU A 113 -3.67 12.11 -1.58
CA GLU A 113 -2.61 11.11 -1.80
C GLU A 113 -3.16 9.83 -2.44
N ILE A 114 -4.30 9.33 -1.94
CA ILE A 114 -4.97 8.15 -2.52
C ILE A 114 -5.44 8.42 -3.95
N LYS A 115 -5.98 9.62 -4.25
CA LYS A 115 -6.37 9.97 -5.64
C LYS A 115 -5.18 9.90 -6.58
N ILE A 116 -4.07 10.54 -6.20
CA ILE A 116 -2.84 10.58 -7.01
C ILE A 116 -2.31 9.16 -7.22
N ASP A 117 -2.27 8.35 -6.16
CA ASP A 117 -1.81 6.97 -6.25
C ASP A 117 -2.72 6.15 -7.18
N GLU A 118 -4.04 6.22 -7.04
CA GLU A 118 -4.99 5.51 -7.93
C GLU A 118 -4.82 5.93 -9.40
N GLU A 119 -4.63 7.22 -9.68
CA GLU A 119 -4.36 7.71 -11.03
C GLU A 119 -3.03 7.21 -11.59
N CYS A 120 -1.96 7.21 -10.77
CA CYS A 120 -0.67 6.65 -11.14
C CYS A 120 -0.76 5.14 -11.41
N GLN A 121 -1.54 4.39 -10.63
CA GLN A 121 -1.77 2.97 -10.86
C GLN A 121 -2.47 2.73 -12.21
N LEU A 122 -3.52 3.50 -12.51
CA LEU A 122 -4.24 3.40 -13.80
C LEU A 122 -3.32 3.72 -14.99
N LYS A 123 -2.44 4.72 -14.85
CA LYS A 123 -1.43 5.06 -15.88
C LYS A 123 -0.39 3.96 -16.07
N LYS A 124 0.06 3.32 -14.98
CA LYS A 124 1.10 2.27 -15.01
C LYS A 124 0.61 0.93 -15.54
N TYR A 125 -0.56 0.48 -15.08
CA TYR A 125 -1.08 -0.83 -15.43
C TYR A 125 -1.93 -0.81 -16.70
N GLY A 126 -2.45 0.36 -17.11
CA GLY A 126 -3.39 0.48 -18.21
C GLY A 126 -4.66 -0.34 -17.94
N THR A 127 -5.73 -0.10 -18.69
CA THR A 127 -6.95 -0.92 -18.64
C THR A 127 -6.78 -2.32 -19.22
N LYS A 128 -5.56 -2.70 -19.62
CA LYS A 128 -5.27 -4.00 -20.20
C LYS A 128 -5.12 -5.03 -19.09
N ARG A 129 -6.22 -5.73 -18.80
CA ARG A 129 -6.10 -7.14 -18.42
C ARG A 129 -5.48 -7.88 -19.61
N GLU A 130 -4.16 -7.93 -19.67
CA GLU A 130 -3.49 -8.91 -20.52
C GLU A 130 -3.79 -10.28 -19.88
N GLY A 131 -4.91 -10.89 -20.29
CA GLY A 131 -5.08 -12.32 -20.09
C GLY A 131 -3.85 -12.98 -20.69
N GLY A 132 -3.05 -13.66 -19.87
CA GLY A 132 -1.83 -14.33 -20.30
C GLY A 132 -2.08 -15.46 -21.29
N VAL A 133 -3.34 -15.78 -21.56
CA VAL A 133 -3.81 -16.86 -22.42
C VAL A 133 -4.81 -16.30 -23.43
N SER A 134 -4.57 -16.56 -24.71
CA SER A 134 -5.55 -16.42 -25.79
C SER A 134 -6.03 -17.81 -26.14
N CYS A 135 -7.34 -18.05 -26.15
CA CYS A 135 -7.90 -19.26 -26.73
C CYS A 135 -7.94 -19.14 -28.26
N HIS A 136 -7.59 -20.22 -28.94
CA HIS A 136 -7.67 -20.33 -30.39
C HIS A 136 -8.33 -21.67 -30.75
N MET A 137 -9.24 -21.64 -31.72
CA MET A 137 -9.91 -22.84 -32.22
C MET A 137 -8.97 -23.58 -33.18
N GLY A 138 -8.52 -24.77 -32.81
CA GLY A 138 -7.70 -25.61 -33.70
C GLY A 138 -8.52 -26.24 -34.84
N GLU A 139 -7.83 -26.76 -35.85
CA GLU A 139 -8.42 -27.37 -37.07
C GLU A 139 -9.38 -28.55 -36.80
N LYS A 140 -9.37 -29.11 -35.59
CA LYS A 140 -10.28 -30.20 -35.15
C LYS A 140 -11.35 -29.75 -34.16
N GLY A 141 -11.62 -28.45 -34.04
CA GLY A 141 -12.62 -27.90 -33.10
C GLY A 141 -12.21 -27.95 -31.62
N VAL A 142 -10.95 -28.31 -31.32
CA VAL A 142 -10.41 -28.31 -29.95
C VAL A 142 -9.94 -26.90 -29.61
N GLU A 143 -10.47 -26.33 -28.53
CA GLU A 143 -10.03 -25.04 -28.01
C GLU A 143 -8.63 -25.18 -27.39
N GLN A 144 -7.65 -24.49 -27.96
CA GLN A 144 -6.27 -24.50 -27.48
C GLN A 144 -5.92 -23.17 -26.83
N ALA A 145 -5.56 -23.23 -25.55
CA ALA A 145 -5.01 -22.11 -24.79
C ALA A 145 -3.55 -21.85 -25.20
N LYS A 146 -3.27 -20.71 -25.83
CA LYS A 146 -1.89 -20.29 -26.16
C LYS A 146 -1.47 -19.10 -25.30
N PRO A 147 -0.25 -19.11 -24.73
CA PRO A 147 0.25 -17.97 -23.98
C PRO A 147 0.41 -16.76 -24.91
N ARG A 148 -0.01 -15.58 -24.46
CA ARG A 148 0.11 -14.35 -25.23
C ARG A 148 1.57 -13.87 -25.15
N ILE A 149 2.28 -13.96 -26.28
CA ILE A 149 3.68 -13.50 -26.38
C ILE A 149 3.71 -11.98 -26.31
N ASP A 150 4.52 -11.40 -25.42
CA ASP A 150 4.71 -9.93 -25.33
C ASP A 150 5.28 -9.40 -26.66
N PRO A 151 4.51 -8.60 -27.41
CA PRO A 151 4.95 -8.12 -28.71
C PRO A 151 6.14 -7.18 -28.60
N LYS A 152 6.44 -6.54 -27.46
CA LYS A 152 7.63 -5.69 -27.33
C LYS A 152 8.91 -6.51 -27.15
N LYS A 153 8.83 -7.68 -26.52
CA LYS A 153 10.00 -8.51 -26.18
C LYS A 153 10.48 -9.38 -27.36
N TYR A 154 9.57 -9.77 -28.25
CA TYR A 154 9.88 -10.73 -29.33
C TYR A 154 9.63 -10.20 -30.75
N ARG A 155 9.27 -8.91 -30.90
CA ARG A 155 9.12 -8.29 -32.22
C ARG A 155 10.48 -8.16 -32.90
N ARG A 156 10.71 -9.00 -33.90
CA ARG A 156 11.84 -8.82 -34.82
C ARG A 156 11.72 -7.46 -35.50
N GLY A 157 12.84 -6.74 -35.59
CA GLY A 157 12.93 -5.51 -36.36
C GLY A 157 12.49 -5.75 -37.81
N SER A 158 11.83 -4.76 -38.41
CA SER A 158 11.43 -4.86 -39.80
C SER A 158 12.67 -5.06 -40.67
N ARG A 159 12.61 -6.00 -41.61
CA ARG A 159 13.70 -6.28 -42.56
C ARG A 159 14.12 -5.04 -43.33
N LYS A 160 13.19 -4.11 -43.59
CA LYS A 160 13.46 -2.86 -44.28
C LYS A 160 14.34 -1.94 -43.43
N THR A 161 14.03 -1.82 -42.14
CA THR A 161 14.82 -1.03 -41.18
C THR A 161 16.19 -1.64 -41.01
N MET A 162 16.28 -2.97 -40.85
CA MET A 162 17.54 -3.69 -40.72
C MET A 162 18.45 -3.52 -41.95
N LYS A 163 17.89 -3.58 -43.17
CA LYS A 163 18.63 -3.28 -44.41
C LYS A 163 19.12 -1.83 -44.46
N GLN A 164 18.29 -0.87 -44.05
CA GLN A 164 18.67 0.54 -44.01
C GLN A 164 19.79 0.80 -43.00
N THR A 165 19.77 0.15 -41.83
CA THR A 165 20.87 0.24 -40.86
C THR A 165 22.16 -0.33 -41.44
N MET A 166 22.10 -1.51 -42.06
CA MET A 166 23.30 -2.13 -42.66
C MET A 166 23.89 -1.31 -43.81
N MET A 167 23.06 -0.68 -44.63
CA MET A 167 23.55 0.23 -45.69
C MET A 167 24.25 1.45 -45.08
N LYS A 168 23.71 1.99 -43.99
CA LYS A 168 24.30 3.15 -43.30
C LYS A 168 25.64 2.84 -42.63
N GLU A 169 25.80 1.65 -42.06
CA GLU A 169 27.06 1.19 -41.44
C GLU A 169 28.19 0.95 -42.46
N LEU A 170 27.88 0.81 -43.76
CA LEU A 170 28.87 0.66 -44.83
C LEU A 170 29.30 2.01 -45.43
N GLU A 171 28.58 3.08 -45.12
CA GLU A 171 28.84 4.45 -45.61
C GLU A 171 29.67 5.29 -44.60
N ASP A 172 29.92 4.75 -43.41
CA ASP A 172 30.82 5.30 -42.37
C ASP A 172 32.20 4.58 -42.41
#